data_AF-X1K4Y3-F1
#
_entry.id   AF-X1K4Y3-F1
#
_cell.length_a   1.000
_cell.length_b   1.000
_cell.length_c   1.000
_cell.angle_alpha   90.00
_cell.angle_beta   90.00
_cell.angle_gamma   90.00
#
_symmetry.space_group_name_H-M   'P 1'
#
loop_
_entity.id
_entity.type
_entity.pdbx_description
1 polymer ?
#
loop_
_entity_poly.entity_id
_entity_poly.type
_entity_poly.pdbx_seq_one_letter_code
_entity_poly.pdbx_strand_id
1 'polypeptide(L)'
;GINAKRDKHFSRVFYTELKNTKKILFNRLYKEGKLVIQDKASFAVTHLLEPQANELICDICAAPGIKTSIIAQLSQNQAKIIANDFSKPRVSVMRP
;
A
#
# COMPACT_ATOMS: atom_id res chain seq x y z
N GLY A 1 -13.46 12.94 -13.74
CA GLY A 1 -12.22 12.69 -14.53
C GLY A 1 -11.82 11.22 -14.59
N ILE A 2 -11.96 10.48 -13.50
CA ILE A 2 -11.73 9.02 -13.42
C ILE A 2 -12.97 8.44 -12.73
N ASN A 3 -13.62 7.45 -13.34
CA ASN A 3 -14.75 6.75 -12.71
C ASN A 3 -14.20 5.65 -11.80
N ALA A 4 -14.53 5.70 -10.51
CA ALA A 4 -14.09 4.70 -9.54
C ALA A 4 -15.27 4.20 -8.71
N LYS A 5 -15.31 2.90 -8.45
CA LYS A 5 -16.31 2.24 -7.60
C LYS A 5 -15.63 1.77 -6.32
N ARG A 6 -16.21 2.08 -5.16
CA ARG A 6 -15.70 1.59 -3.87
C ARG A 6 -15.91 0.07 -3.78
N ASP A 7 -14.96 -0.63 -3.18
CA ASP A 7 -15.12 -2.03 -2.84
C ASP A 7 -16.20 -2.23 -1.76
N LYS A 8 -16.88 -3.38 -1.81
CA LYS A 8 -17.97 -3.71 -0.88
C LYS A 8 -17.49 -4.20 0.49
N HIS A 9 -16.26 -4.69 0.60
CA HIS A 9 -15.70 -5.22 1.85
C HIS A 9 -14.74 -4.22 2.49
N PHE A 10 -13.97 -3.49 1.69
CA PHE A 10 -12.93 -2.59 2.18
C PHE A 10 -13.25 -1.15 1.81
N SER A 11 -13.64 -0.34 2.80
CA SER A 11 -14.02 1.07 2.59
C SER A 11 -12.88 1.91 1.98
N ARG A 12 -11.62 1.50 2.15
CA ARG A 12 -10.42 2.19 1.63
C ARG A 12 -10.00 1.74 0.22
N VAL A 13 -10.66 0.73 -0.35
CA VAL A 13 -10.32 0.20 -1.68
C VAL A 13 -11.31 0.71 -2.73
N PHE A 14 -10.79 1.11 -3.88
CA PHE A 14 -11.57 1.57 -5.02
C PHE A 14 -11.09 0.88 -6.30
N TYR A 15 -12.02 0.48 -7.15
CA TYR A 15 -11.74 -0.05 -8.48
C TYR A 15 -11.98 1.00 -9.54
N THR A 16 -11.13 1.00 -10.56
CA THR A 16 -11.35 1.73 -11.78
C THR A 16 -10.93 0.87 -12.97
N GLU A 17 -11.28 1.29 -14.17
CA GLU A 17 -10.83 0.65 -15.40
C GLU A 17 -9.31 0.82 -15.58
N LEU A 18 -8.63 -0.22 -16.06
CA LEU A 18 -7.18 -0.21 -16.29
C LEU A 18 -6.70 0.90 -17.22
N LYS A 19 -7.55 1.37 -18.15
CA LYS A 19 -7.24 2.52 -19.01
C LYS A 19 -6.96 3.81 -18.24
N ASN A 20 -7.41 3.90 -16.98
CA ASN A 20 -7.19 5.06 -16.12
C ASN A 20 -5.84 5.03 -15.39
N THR A 21 -5.04 3.96 -15.46
CA THR A 21 -3.75 3.85 -14.76
C THR A 21 -2.83 5.03 -15.03
N LYS A 22 -2.63 5.43 -16.30
CA LYS A 22 -1.82 6.61 -16.64
C LYS A 22 -2.36 7.89 -15.98
N LYS A 23 -3.68 8.10 -16.02
CA LYS A 23 -4.32 9.27 -15.40
C LYS A 23 -4.12 9.28 -13.88
N ILE A 24 -4.13 8.11 -13.23
CA ILE A 24 -3.84 8.00 -11.79
C ILE A 24 -2.38 8.35 -11.52
N LEU A 25 -1.43 7.79 -12.26
CA LEU A 25 0.01 8.05 -12.06
C LEU A 25 0.36 9.54 -12.20
N PHE A 26 -0.32 10.27 -13.09
CA PHE A 26 -0.15 11.72 -13.24
C PHE A 26 -1.00 12.56 -12.28
N ASN A 27 -1.92 11.94 -11.54
CA ASN A 27 -2.80 12.62 -10.61
C ASN A 27 -2.03 13.15 -9.39
N ARG A 28 -2.42 14.33 -8.92
CA ARG A 28 -1.86 14.97 -7.73
C ARG A 28 -1.92 14.08 -6.49
N LEU A 29 -3.04 13.38 -6.26
CA LEU A 29 -3.21 12.51 -5.09
C LEU A 29 -2.24 11.33 -5.09
N TYR A 30 -1.94 10.75 -6.25
CA TYR A 30 -0.93 9.69 -6.36
C TYR A 30 0.47 10.23 -6.09
N LYS A 31 0.82 11.38 -6.69
CA LYS A 31 2.12 12.03 -6.48
C LYS A 31 2.36 12.47 -5.04
N GLU A 32 1.30 12.84 -4.31
CA GLU A 32 1.32 13.18 -2.88
C GLU A 32 1.25 11.94 -1.97
N GLY A 33 1.26 10.71 -2.49
CA GLY A 33 1.20 9.48 -1.69
C GLY A 33 -0.16 9.18 -1.06
N LYS A 34 -1.22 9.92 -1.43
CA LYS A 34 -2.59 9.74 -0.93
C LYS A 34 -3.33 8.60 -1.64
N LEU A 35 -2.82 8.15 -2.80
CA LEU A 35 -3.30 7.00 -3.54
C LEU A 35 -2.16 6.03 -3.81
N VAL A 36 -2.45 4.75 -3.67
CA VAL A 36 -1.56 3.65 -4.08
C VAL A 36 -2.32 2.76 -5.06
N ILE A 37 -1.64 2.31 -6.10
CA ILE A 37 -2.17 1.30 -7.02
C ILE A 37 -1.78 -0.06 -6.44
N GLN A 38 -2.77 -0.85 -6.04
CA GLN A 38 -2.54 -2.15 -5.40
C GLN A 38 -3.65 -3.13 -5.74
N ASP A 39 -3.28 -4.41 -5.84
CA ASP A 39 -4.22 -5.52 -5.92
C ASP A 39 -5.04 -5.69 -4.62
N LYS A 40 -6.33 -6.05 -4.76
CA LYS A 40 -7.26 -6.21 -3.63
C LYS A 40 -6.81 -7.30 -2.65
N ALA A 41 -6.38 -8.46 -3.15
CA ALA A 41 -6.00 -9.58 -2.29
C ALA A 41 -4.79 -9.20 -1.42
N SER A 42 -3.84 -8.45 -1.98
CA SER A 42 -2.72 -7.91 -1.19
C SER A 42 -3.16 -6.96 -0.07
N PHE A 43 -4.16 -6.10 -0.30
CA PHE A 43 -4.73 -5.26 0.76
C PHE A 43 -5.46 -6.10 1.82
N ALA A 44 -6.18 -7.13 1.39
CA ALA A 44 -6.93 -8.02 2.29
C ALA A 44 -6.00 -8.73 3.28
N VAL A 45 -4.82 -9.17 2.83
CA VAL A 45 -3.80 -9.79 3.71
C VAL A 45 -3.31 -8.80 4.77
N THR A 46 -2.98 -7.57 4.39
CA THR A 46 -2.54 -6.55 5.37
C THR A 46 -3.66 -6.10 6.29
N HIS A 47 -4.91 -6.16 5.84
CA HIS A 47 -6.07 -5.87 6.67
C HIS A 47 -6.31 -6.97 7.70
N LEU A 48 -6.21 -8.25 7.28
CA LEU A 48 -6.34 -9.41 8.17
C LEU A 48 -5.21 -9.50 9.21
N LEU A 49 -4.02 -8.97 8.89
CA LEU A 49 -2.93 -8.85 9.85
C LEU A 49 -3.30 -7.94 11.04
N GLU A 50 -4.26 -7.03 10.87
CA GLU A 50 -4.74 -6.10 11.89
C GLU A 50 -3.61 -5.40 12.68
N PRO A 51 -2.64 -4.75 12.00
CA PRO A 51 -1.46 -4.20 12.66
C PRO A 51 -1.84 -3.06 13.61
N GLN A 52 -1.34 -3.11 14.84
CA GLN A 52 -1.65 -2.16 15.90
C GLN A 52 -0.52 -1.17 16.16
N ALA A 53 -0.85 -0.07 16.83
CA ALA A 53 0.13 0.89 17.31
C ALA A 53 1.11 0.22 18.29
N ASN A 54 2.38 0.63 18.24
CA ASN A 54 3.48 0.15 19.09
C ASN A 54 3.89 -1.32 18.89
N GLU A 55 3.31 -2.04 17.92
CA GLU A 55 3.78 -3.38 17.58
C GLU A 55 5.13 -3.37 16.88
N LEU A 56 5.90 -4.45 17.05
CA LEU A 56 7.07 -4.75 16.24
C LEU A 56 6.68 -5.75 15.15
N ILE A 57 6.64 -5.28 13.90
CA ILE A 57 6.19 -6.07 12.75
C ILE A 57 7.37 -6.31 11.80
N CYS A 58 7.50 -7.54 11.29
CA CYS A 58 8.52 -7.90 10.30
C CYS A 58 7.88 -8.21 8.95
N ASP A 59 8.25 -7.45 7.92
CA ASP A 59 7.88 -7.69 6.52
C ASP A 59 9.12 -8.22 5.79
N ILE A 60 9.19 -9.55 5.60
CA ILE A 60 10.40 -10.26 5.14
C ILE A 60 10.64 -10.21 3.63
N CYS A 61 9.64 -9.79 2.85
CA CYS A 61 9.65 -9.68 1.39
C CYS A 61 9.08 -8.31 0.97
N ALA A 62 9.57 -7.26 1.63
CA ALA A 62 8.93 -5.96 1.67
C ALA A 62 8.96 -5.22 0.33
N ALA A 63 10.03 -5.37 -0.46
CA ALA A 63 10.25 -4.50 -1.61
C ALA A 63 9.20 -4.75 -2.72
N PRO A 64 8.71 -3.73 -3.44
CA PRO A 64 9.11 -2.33 -3.38
C PRO A 64 8.41 -1.51 -2.27
N GLY A 65 7.68 -2.13 -1.35
CA GLY A 65 7.22 -1.50 -0.11
C GLY A 65 5.71 -1.29 0.04
N ILE A 66 4.87 -1.67 -0.93
CA ILE A 66 3.44 -1.29 -0.88
C ILE A 66 2.72 -1.90 0.33
N LYS A 67 2.97 -3.18 0.65
CA LYS A 67 2.37 -3.83 1.83
C LYS A 67 2.90 -3.19 3.11
N THR A 68 4.20 -2.95 3.18
CA THR A 68 4.83 -2.21 4.28
C THR A 68 4.15 -0.86 4.52
N SER A 69 3.88 -0.08 3.46
CA SER A 69 3.17 1.21 3.57
C SER A 69 1.73 1.05 4.04
N ILE A 70 1.03 -0.02 3.65
CA ILE A 70 -0.33 -0.31 4.15
C ILE A 70 -0.29 -0.71 5.62
N ILE A 71 0.68 -1.50 6.06
CA ILE A 71 0.87 -1.87 7.47
C ILE A 71 1.13 -0.61 8.32
N ALA A 72 2.00 0.28 7.84
CA ALA A 72 2.23 1.57 8.46
C ALA A 72 0.94 2.39 8.55
N GLN A 73 0.18 2.49 7.44
CA GLN A 73 -1.10 3.22 7.42
C GLN A 73 -2.12 2.65 8.41
N LEU A 74 -2.29 1.33 8.47
CA LEU A 74 -3.30 0.67 9.32
C LEU A 74 -2.94 0.80 10.81
N SER A 75 -1.65 0.74 11.15
CA SER A 75 -1.13 1.01 12.50
C SER A 75 -1.01 2.52 12.82
N GLN A 76 -1.57 3.39 11.98
CA GLN A 76 -1.52 4.86 12.12
C GLN A 76 -0.10 5.41 12.24
N ASN A 77 0.87 4.78 11.57
CA ASN A 77 2.30 5.06 11.61
C ASN A 77 2.92 4.95 13.02
N GLN A 78 2.32 4.13 13.90
CA GLN A 78 2.82 3.91 15.26
C GLN A 78 3.44 2.53 15.47
N ALA A 79 3.36 1.61 14.50
CA ALA A 79 4.11 0.37 14.55
C ALA A 79 5.58 0.59 14.17
N LYS A 80 6.48 -0.18 14.80
CA LYS A 80 7.86 -0.31 14.36
C LYS A 80 7.92 -1.45 13.33
N ILE A 81 8.25 -1.12 12.09
CA ILE A 81 8.27 -2.09 10.99
C ILE A 81 9.72 -2.37 10.56
N ILE A 82 10.12 -3.64 10.62
CA ILE A 82 11.35 -4.13 10.02
C ILE A 82 11.00 -4.63 8.61
N ALA A 83 11.39 -3.85 7.59
CA ALA A 83 11.17 -4.18 6.19
C ALA A 83 12.45 -4.75 5.59
N ASN A 84 12.43 -6.02 5.20
CA ASN A 84 13.56 -6.72 4.61
C ASN A 84 13.16 -7.29 3.23
N ASP A 85 14.10 -7.32 2.29
CA ASP A 85 13.94 -8.06 1.03
C ASP A 85 15.34 -8.48 0.56
N PHE A 86 15.45 -9.67 -0.02
CA PHE A 86 16.72 -10.18 -0.52
C PHE A 86 17.29 -9.34 -1.68
N SER A 87 16.41 -8.76 -2.50
CA SER A 87 16.80 -8.06 -3.71
C SER A 87 17.20 -6.62 -3.43
N LYS A 88 18.52 -6.36 -3.32
CA LYS A 88 19.07 -5.01 -3.18
C LYS A 88 18.51 -4.00 -4.20
N PRO A 89 18.37 -4.33 -5.51
CA PRO A 89 17.79 -3.39 -6.48
C PRO A 89 16.31 -3.07 -6.23
N ARG A 90 15.53 -4.00 -5.66
CA ARG A 90 14.13 -3.74 -5.30
C ARG A 90 14.05 -2.89 -4.03
N VAL A 91 14.94 -3.13 -3.06
CA VAL A 91 15.05 -2.31 -1.85
C VAL A 91 15.45 -0.88 -2.21
N SER A 92 16.35 -0.68 -3.17
CA SER A 92 16.82 0.67 -3.53
C SER A 92 15.75 1.56 -4.17
N VAL A 93 14.65 1.00 -4.67
CA VAL A 93 13.51 1.76 -5.21
C VAL A 93 12.37 1.94 -4.21
N MET A 94 12.48 1.32 -3.04
CA MET A 94 11.51 1.49 -1.95
C MET A 94 11.67 2.90 -1.37
N ARG A 95 10.55 3.62 -1.28
CA ARG A 95 10.52 4.97 -0.70
C ARG A 95 10.14 4.87 0.78
N PRO A 96 10.84 5.58 1.67
CA PRO A 96 10.47 5.68 3.08
C PRO A 96 9.11 6.35 3.26
#